data_AF-A0A3M2LNJ4-F1
#
_entry.id   AF-A0A3M2LNJ4-F1
#
_cell.length_a   1.000
_cell.length_b   1.000
_cell.length_c   1.000
_cell.angle_alpha   90.00
_cell.angle_beta   90.00
_cell.angle_gamma   90.00
#
_symmetry.space_group_name_H-M   'P 1'
#
loop_
_entity.id
_entity.type
_entity.pdbx_description
1 polymer ?
#
loop_
_entity_poly.entity_id
_entity_poly.type
_entity_poly.pdbx_seq_one_letter_code
_entity_poly.pdbx_strand_id
1 'polypeptide(L)'
;MDALVSALADPARWRLVGLLADRPRPVGVLARLAGARQPQTTKHLQTLERAGIVTSRRVGQRRVYALRPGPLRDLAAELTRLADLTEHEGGAAADLDRTALTLDAERQAARAPGWADGRAFHFHRTLTGDPGRVWRHLTDPSLLAQWWTPDALRTSELVFQARPGGRIVQEYRDAEDIDGTDTPAGRADGTVDDVRPGERLAFRLAPHLPGGGPAFTAHLELLLSPAPGDDGPTGPGDGPGTELDVHYRITDSTVDAADFVAGIETGFRQSLDRLAALLAETPAPATVPPARTGTTGHTETANRSTP
;
A
#
# COMPACT_ATOMS: atom_id res chain seq x y z
N MET A 1 8.03 26.69 1.35
CA MET A 1 9.30 25.98 1.07
C MET A 1 9.80 26.28 -0.34
N ASP A 2 8.91 26.34 -1.32
CA ASP A 2 9.20 26.56 -2.75
C ASP A 2 10.05 27.80 -3.06
N ALA A 3 9.75 28.95 -2.41
CA ALA A 3 10.51 30.18 -2.60
C ALA A 3 11.98 30.04 -2.16
N LEU A 4 12.24 29.21 -1.13
CA LEU A 4 13.60 28.92 -0.64
C LEU A 4 14.33 27.99 -1.60
N VAL A 5 13.71 26.89 -2.04
CA VAL A 5 14.30 25.95 -3.00
C VAL A 5 14.57 26.64 -4.34
N SER A 6 13.60 27.41 -4.86
CA SER A 6 13.76 28.21 -6.08
C SER A 6 14.88 29.27 -5.96
N ALA A 7 15.02 29.90 -4.80
CA ALA A 7 16.13 30.82 -4.55
C ALA A 7 17.49 30.11 -4.47
N LEU A 8 17.56 28.86 -4.00
CA LEU A 8 18.80 28.09 -3.91
C LEU A 8 19.20 27.38 -5.21
N ALA A 9 18.24 27.10 -6.10
CA ALA A 9 18.46 26.40 -7.37
C ALA A 9 19.36 27.14 -8.38
N ASP A 10 19.67 28.41 -8.15
CA ASP A 10 20.58 29.20 -8.99
C ASP A 10 22.03 29.06 -8.50
N PRO A 11 22.97 28.63 -9.36
CA PRO A 11 24.37 28.41 -8.95
C PRO A 11 25.08 29.65 -8.38
N ALA A 12 24.76 30.85 -8.87
CA ALA A 12 25.34 32.09 -8.37
C ALA A 12 24.81 32.41 -6.97
N ARG A 13 23.51 32.18 -6.72
CA ARG A 13 22.92 32.32 -5.39
C ARG A 13 23.46 31.29 -4.41
N TRP A 14 23.61 30.05 -4.82
CA TRP A 14 24.23 28.99 -4.01
C TRP A 14 25.66 29.34 -3.60
N ARG A 15 26.47 29.85 -4.54
CA ARG A 15 27.83 30.32 -4.25
C ARG A 15 27.85 31.47 -3.24
N LEU A 16 26.93 32.43 -3.35
CA LEU A 16 26.82 33.54 -2.40
C LEU A 16 26.44 33.06 -0.99
N VAL A 17 25.55 32.08 -0.88
CA VAL A 17 25.22 31.42 0.40
C VAL A 17 26.46 30.78 1.01
N GLY A 18 27.25 30.03 0.23
CA GLY A 18 28.52 29.45 0.69
C GLY A 18 29.52 30.49 1.20
N LEU A 19 29.66 31.63 0.51
CA LEU A 19 30.53 32.74 0.95
C LEU A 19 30.04 33.41 2.25
N LEU A 20 28.73 33.43 2.48
CA LEU A 20 28.09 34.00 3.66
C LEU A 20 28.04 33.03 4.86
N ALA A 21 28.19 31.72 4.61
CA ALA A 21 28.31 30.71 5.65
C ALA A 21 29.61 30.86 6.46
N ASP A 22 30.69 31.30 5.82
CA ASP A 22 31.97 31.60 6.48
C ASP A 22 31.85 32.83 7.41
N ARG A 23 31.33 33.95 6.90
CA ARG A 23 31.11 35.17 7.68
C ARG A 23 30.22 36.19 6.97
N PRO A 24 29.58 37.12 7.70
CA PRO A 24 28.89 38.27 7.11
C PRO A 24 29.81 39.14 6.24
N ARG A 25 29.33 39.53 5.06
CA ARG A 25 30.14 40.26 4.06
C ARG A 25 29.35 41.40 3.39
N PRO A 26 30.00 42.51 3.02
CA PRO A 26 29.37 43.56 2.23
C PRO A 26 29.23 43.15 0.76
N VAL A 27 28.23 43.70 0.07
CA VAL A 27 27.91 43.37 -1.33
C VAL A 27 29.10 43.47 -2.29
N GLY A 28 29.96 44.49 -2.15
CA GLY A 28 31.13 44.66 -3.03
C GLY A 28 32.18 43.55 -2.84
N VAL A 29 32.32 43.02 -1.63
CA VAL A 29 33.23 41.88 -1.36
C VAL A 29 32.63 40.60 -1.95
N LEU A 30 31.31 40.40 -1.80
CA LEU A 30 30.61 39.25 -2.37
C LEU A 30 30.69 39.24 -3.91
N ALA A 31 30.48 40.39 -4.54
CA ALA A 31 30.60 40.53 -6.00
C ALA A 31 31.99 40.12 -6.51
N ARG A 32 33.05 40.61 -5.84
CA ARG A 32 34.43 40.27 -6.17
C ARG A 32 34.72 38.78 -5.97
N LEU A 33 34.29 38.17 -4.87
CA LEU A 33 34.54 36.75 -4.57
C LEU A 33 33.72 35.80 -5.43
N ALA A 34 32.53 36.23 -5.84
CA ALA A 34 31.68 35.51 -6.78
C ALA A 34 32.11 35.69 -8.25
N GLY A 35 33.05 36.61 -8.54
CA GLY A 35 33.45 36.94 -9.91
C GLY A 35 32.33 37.60 -10.72
N ALA A 36 31.35 38.22 -10.03
CA ALA A 36 30.13 38.75 -10.63
C ALA A 36 30.09 40.28 -10.57
N ARG A 37 29.32 40.90 -11.48
CA ARG A 37 29.09 42.35 -11.43
C ARG A 37 28.21 42.69 -10.22
N GLN A 38 28.47 43.84 -9.60
CA GLN A 38 27.76 44.27 -8.40
C GLN A 38 26.23 44.39 -8.59
N PRO A 39 25.68 44.90 -9.71
CA PRO A 39 24.22 44.92 -9.92
C PRO A 39 23.58 43.53 -9.91
N GLN A 40 24.23 42.54 -10.53
CA GLN A 40 23.76 41.15 -10.55
C GLN A 40 23.82 40.55 -9.14
N THR A 41 24.91 40.78 -8.42
CA THR A 41 25.08 40.33 -7.03
C THR A 41 23.99 40.90 -6.12
N THR A 42 23.65 42.18 -6.27
CA THR A 42 22.55 42.81 -5.51
C THR A 42 21.21 42.14 -5.82
N LYS A 43 20.89 41.87 -7.10
CA LYS A 43 19.65 41.19 -7.48
C LYS A 43 19.56 39.80 -6.85
N HIS A 44 20.65 39.05 -6.86
CA HIS A 44 20.74 37.74 -6.21
C HIS A 44 20.51 37.83 -4.70
N LEU A 45 21.16 38.78 -4.03
CA LEU A 45 21.01 39.00 -2.58
C LEU A 45 19.60 39.44 -2.19
N GLN A 46 18.93 40.25 -3.01
CA GLN A 46 17.53 40.62 -2.81
C GLN A 46 16.59 39.42 -2.93
N THR A 47 16.85 38.51 -3.87
CA THR A 47 16.08 37.26 -3.99
C THR A 47 16.31 36.35 -2.79
N LEU A 48 17.56 36.21 -2.34
CA LEU A 48 17.88 35.44 -1.13
C LEU A 48 17.25 36.06 0.13
N GLU A 49 17.21 37.39 0.23
CA GLU A 49 16.60 38.11 1.36
C GLU A 49 15.08 37.95 1.36
N ARG A 50 14.43 38.04 0.19
CA ARG A 50 12.98 37.75 0.02
C ARG A 50 12.62 36.31 0.39
N ALA A 51 13.50 35.36 0.08
CA ALA A 51 13.34 33.96 0.48
C ALA A 51 13.71 33.70 1.95
N GLY A 52 14.11 34.73 2.70
CA GLY A 52 14.47 34.63 4.11
C GLY A 52 15.82 33.96 4.39
N ILE A 53 16.58 33.58 3.37
CA ILE A 53 17.87 32.86 3.47
C ILE A 53 18.96 33.77 4.03
N VAL A 54 18.94 35.05 3.70
CA VAL A 54 19.88 36.06 4.22
C VAL A 54 19.14 37.20 4.89
N THR A 55 19.84 37.89 5.79
CA THR A 55 19.43 39.18 6.32
C THR A 55 20.49 40.22 5.97
N SER A 56 20.10 41.50 5.97
CA SER A 56 21.03 42.58 5.71
C SER A 56 20.90 43.71 6.71
N ARG A 57 22.03 44.35 7.02
CA ARG A 57 22.10 45.50 7.93
C ARG A 57 23.05 46.55 7.36
N ARG A 58 22.73 47.82 7.58
CA ARG A 58 23.64 48.93 7.25
C ARG A 58 24.70 49.09 8.35
N VAL A 59 25.97 49.09 7.94
CA VAL A 59 27.13 49.33 8.80
C VAL A 59 27.96 50.44 8.15
N GLY A 60 27.87 51.65 8.71
CA GLY A 60 28.38 52.86 8.08
C GLY A 60 27.74 53.11 6.71
N GLN A 61 28.56 53.21 5.67
CA GLN A 61 28.10 53.39 4.27
C GLN A 61 27.88 52.07 3.50
N ARG A 62 28.08 50.90 4.14
CA ARG A 62 28.01 49.60 3.47
C ARG A 62 26.83 48.78 3.97
N ARG A 63 26.18 48.05 3.05
CA ARG A 63 25.17 47.02 3.39
C ARG A 63 25.87 45.68 3.54
N VAL A 64 25.82 45.12 4.75
CA VAL A 64 26.43 43.83 5.11
C VAL A 64 25.32 42.79 5.14
N TYR A 65 25.54 41.67 4.45
CA TYR A 65 24.64 40.54 4.42
C TYR A 65 25.16 39.44 5.33
N ALA A 66 24.25 38.72 5.98
CA ALA A 66 24.53 37.57 6.84
C ALA A 66 23.57 36.43 6.51
N LEU A 67 24.06 35.20 6.58
CA LEU A 67 23.24 34.01 6.39
C LEU A 67 22.32 33.79 7.60
N ARG A 68 21.08 33.37 7.36
CA ARG A 68 20.16 32.92 8.40
C ARG A 68 20.17 31.38 8.43
N PRO A 69 20.59 30.75 9.54
CA PRO A 69 20.70 29.29 9.60
C PRO A 69 19.35 28.58 9.66
N GLY A 70 18.32 29.20 10.25
CA GLY A 70 16.99 28.58 10.45
C GLY A 70 16.40 27.98 9.16
N PRO A 71 16.18 28.77 8.10
CA PRO A 71 15.60 28.26 6.86
C PRO A 71 16.41 27.13 6.19
N LEU A 72 17.73 27.10 6.37
CA LEU A 72 18.58 26.01 5.87
C LEU A 72 18.46 24.74 6.72
N ARG A 73 18.30 24.88 8.04
CA ARG A 73 18.02 23.75 8.94
C ARG A 73 16.67 23.12 8.64
N ASP A 74 15.65 23.94 8.40
CA ASP A 74 14.31 23.48 8.05
C ASP A 74 14.34 22.69 6.72
N LEU A 75 15.07 23.20 5.71
CA LEU A 75 15.28 22.47 4.45
C LEU A 75 16.04 21.15 4.67
N ALA A 76 17.11 21.16 5.47
CA ALA A 76 17.90 19.96 5.74
C ALA A 76 17.07 18.88 6.45
N ALA A 77 16.23 19.28 7.42
CA ALA A 77 15.32 18.37 8.09
C ALA A 77 14.30 17.74 7.13
N GLU A 78 13.74 18.54 6.22
CA GLU A 78 12.81 18.01 5.20
C GLU A 78 13.49 17.07 4.21
N LEU A 79 14.70 17.42 3.73
CA LEU A 79 15.46 16.53 2.85
C LEU A 79 15.84 15.21 3.54
N THR A 80 16.17 15.28 4.83
CA THR A 80 16.44 14.08 5.65
C THR A 80 15.18 13.24 5.79
N ARG A 81 14.04 13.85 6.14
CA ARG A 81 12.74 13.16 6.22
C ARG A 81 12.37 12.47 4.91
N LEU A 82 12.58 13.13 3.77
CA LEU A 82 12.31 12.55 2.44
C LEU A 82 13.25 11.38 2.14
N ALA A 83 14.54 11.48 2.48
CA ALA A 83 15.49 10.38 2.32
C ALA A 83 15.13 9.19 3.25
N ASP A 84 14.82 9.47 4.51
CA ASP A 84 14.45 8.45 5.50
C ASP A 84 13.19 7.69 5.07
N LEU A 85 12.20 8.36 4.48
CA LEU A 85 11.02 7.69 3.93
C LEU A 85 11.39 6.65 2.85
N THR A 86 12.31 7.01 1.95
CA THR A 86 12.75 6.10 0.89
C THR A 86 13.64 4.95 1.39
N GLU A 87 14.29 5.12 2.55
CA GLU A 87 15.14 4.11 3.17
C GLU A 87 14.35 3.15 4.09
N HIS A 88 13.31 3.62 4.79
CA HIS A 88 12.45 2.80 5.64
C HIS A 88 11.53 1.88 4.83
N GLU A 89 11.24 2.19 3.57
CA GLU A 89 10.56 1.30 2.63
C GLU A 89 11.48 0.20 2.06
N GLY A 90 12.63 -0.09 2.67
CA GLY A 90 13.44 -1.26 2.30
C GLY A 90 14.10 -1.18 0.93
N GLY A 91 14.17 0.03 0.35
CA GLY A 91 14.91 0.31 -0.87
C GLY A 91 14.08 0.08 -2.14
N ALA A 92 13.13 0.98 -2.41
CA ALA A 92 12.37 1.00 -3.66
C ALA A 92 13.26 0.80 -4.92
N ALA A 93 14.48 1.35 -4.95
CA ALA A 93 15.43 1.14 -6.04
C ALA A 93 15.99 -0.31 -6.11
N ALA A 94 16.33 -0.91 -4.96
CA ALA A 94 16.83 -2.29 -4.92
C ALA A 94 15.70 -3.31 -5.20
N ASP A 95 14.47 -2.98 -4.83
CA ASP A 95 13.29 -3.78 -5.14
C ASP A 95 12.93 -3.69 -6.63
N LEU A 96 13.10 -2.53 -7.27
CA LEU A 96 12.98 -2.39 -8.73
C LEU A 96 14.03 -3.25 -9.46
N ASP A 97 15.29 -3.20 -9.05
CA ASP A 97 16.37 -4.00 -9.66
C ASP A 97 16.11 -5.51 -9.46
N ARG A 98 15.70 -5.92 -8.26
CA ARG A 98 15.36 -7.33 -7.97
C ARG A 98 14.16 -7.79 -8.80
N THR A 99 13.13 -6.95 -8.91
CA THR A 99 11.95 -7.23 -9.74
C THR A 99 12.32 -7.39 -11.21
N ALA A 100 13.17 -6.50 -11.73
CA ALA A 100 13.66 -6.56 -13.11
C ALA A 100 14.45 -7.85 -13.37
N LEU A 101 15.33 -8.25 -12.46
CA LEU A 101 16.10 -9.50 -12.57
C LEU A 101 15.19 -10.74 -12.59
N THR A 102 14.15 -10.78 -11.74
CA THR A 102 13.18 -11.87 -11.73
C THR A 102 12.41 -11.94 -13.05
N LEU A 103 11.92 -10.80 -13.55
CA LEU A 103 11.23 -10.72 -14.84
C LEU A 103 12.09 -11.22 -16.00
N ASP A 104 13.34 -10.77 -16.07
CA ASP A 104 14.27 -11.17 -17.12
C ASP A 104 14.59 -12.65 -17.06
N ALA A 105 14.76 -13.22 -15.86
CA ALA A 105 14.98 -14.66 -15.68
C ALA A 105 13.78 -15.48 -16.20
N GLU A 106 12.55 -15.08 -15.87
CA GLU A 106 11.35 -15.79 -16.33
C GLU A 106 11.15 -15.67 -17.84
N ARG A 107 11.36 -14.48 -18.41
CA ARG A 107 11.34 -14.28 -19.87
C ARG A 107 12.36 -15.15 -20.60
N GLN A 108 13.55 -15.34 -20.03
CA GLN A 108 14.57 -16.22 -20.62
C GLN A 108 14.23 -17.72 -20.51
N ALA A 109 13.47 -18.10 -19.47
CA ALA A 109 13.01 -19.47 -19.26
C ALA A 109 11.80 -19.82 -20.15
N ALA A 110 10.93 -18.85 -20.44
CA ALA A 110 9.73 -19.00 -21.25
C ALA A 110 10.05 -19.21 -22.75
N ARG A 111 10.48 -20.41 -23.12
CA ARG A 111 10.91 -20.73 -24.50
C ARG A 111 9.89 -21.50 -25.32
N ALA A 112 8.89 -22.10 -24.68
CA ALA A 112 7.84 -22.89 -25.32
C ALA A 112 6.56 -22.91 -24.45
N PRO A 113 5.39 -23.24 -25.02
CA PRO A 113 4.19 -23.50 -24.23
C PRO A 113 4.43 -24.60 -23.18
N GLY A 114 3.80 -24.47 -22.02
CA GLY A 114 3.93 -25.37 -20.88
C GLY A 114 5.18 -25.15 -20.02
N TRP A 115 5.98 -24.11 -20.29
CA TRP A 115 7.27 -23.88 -19.61
C TRP A 115 7.16 -23.68 -18.09
N ALA A 116 6.01 -23.20 -17.61
CA ALA A 116 5.72 -23.00 -16.19
C ALA A 116 4.78 -24.07 -15.60
N ASP A 117 4.42 -25.10 -16.37
CA ASP A 117 3.46 -26.11 -15.93
C ASP A 117 4.02 -26.94 -14.78
N GLY A 118 3.20 -27.17 -13.77
CA GLY A 118 3.59 -27.89 -12.55
C GLY A 118 4.34 -27.03 -11.53
N ARG A 119 4.68 -25.77 -11.84
CA ARG A 119 5.13 -24.82 -10.81
C ARG A 119 4.03 -24.62 -9.78
N ALA A 120 4.44 -24.59 -8.51
CA ALA A 120 3.54 -24.45 -7.39
C ALA A 120 4.10 -23.49 -6.33
N PHE A 121 3.20 -22.77 -5.67
CA PHE A 121 3.50 -21.86 -4.57
C PHE A 121 2.59 -22.21 -3.40
N HIS A 122 3.16 -22.29 -2.21
CA HIS A 122 2.42 -22.57 -0.99
C HIS A 122 2.52 -21.37 -0.07
N PHE A 123 1.38 -20.91 0.42
CA PHE A 123 1.28 -19.78 1.34
C PHE A 123 0.55 -20.22 2.59
N HIS A 124 1.00 -19.72 3.73
CA HIS A 124 0.40 -19.99 5.01
C HIS A 124 0.20 -18.67 5.77
N ARG A 125 -0.97 -18.50 6.39
CA ARG A 125 -1.29 -17.34 7.24
C ARG A 125 -2.13 -17.76 8.44
N THR A 126 -1.73 -17.30 9.61
CA THR A 126 -2.59 -17.27 10.79
C THR A 126 -3.39 -15.97 10.78
N LEU A 127 -4.72 -16.08 10.80
CA LEU A 127 -5.65 -14.97 10.66
C LEU A 127 -6.49 -14.79 11.93
N THR A 128 -6.81 -13.54 12.26
CA THR A 128 -7.65 -13.20 13.41
C THR A 128 -9.12 -13.51 13.14
N GLY A 129 -9.75 -14.23 14.07
CA GLY A 129 -11.17 -14.59 14.03
C GLY A 129 -11.43 -16.03 13.59
N ASP A 130 -12.67 -16.47 13.78
CA ASP A 130 -13.08 -17.85 13.53
C ASP A 130 -13.14 -18.19 12.02
N PRO A 131 -13.10 -19.48 11.65
CA PRO A 131 -13.11 -19.89 10.26
C PRO A 131 -14.33 -19.41 9.46
N GLY A 132 -15.49 -19.21 10.10
CA GLY A 132 -16.68 -18.68 9.45
C GLY A 132 -16.51 -17.22 9.02
N ARG A 133 -15.82 -16.42 9.85
CA ARG A 133 -15.46 -15.04 9.50
C ARG A 133 -14.49 -15.00 8.33
N VAL A 134 -13.42 -15.78 8.37
CA VAL A 134 -12.45 -15.86 7.26
C VAL A 134 -13.12 -16.36 5.99
N TRP A 135 -13.95 -17.41 6.09
CA TRP A 135 -14.71 -17.96 4.97
C TRP A 135 -15.55 -16.91 4.24
N ARG A 136 -16.15 -15.98 4.98
CA ARG A 136 -16.90 -14.88 4.37
C ARG A 136 -16.01 -13.98 3.51
N HIS A 137 -14.80 -13.67 3.96
CA HIS A 137 -13.83 -12.90 3.17
C HIS A 137 -13.30 -13.65 1.93
N LEU A 138 -13.41 -14.98 1.90
CA LEU A 138 -13.04 -15.80 0.75
C LEU A 138 -14.18 -16.00 -0.26
N THR A 139 -15.43 -15.75 0.12
CA THR A 139 -16.61 -16.15 -0.69
C THR A 139 -17.59 -15.02 -0.99
N ASP A 140 -17.65 -13.97 -0.16
CA ASP A 140 -18.46 -12.77 -0.39
C ASP A 140 -17.70 -11.84 -1.35
N PRO A 141 -18.23 -11.56 -2.57
CA PRO A 141 -17.53 -10.71 -3.54
C PRO A 141 -17.19 -9.32 -3.00
N SER A 142 -18.03 -8.75 -2.14
CA SER A 142 -17.80 -7.40 -1.60
C SER A 142 -16.62 -7.35 -0.64
N LEU A 143 -16.35 -8.44 0.08
CA LEU A 143 -15.21 -8.56 0.99
C LEU A 143 -13.96 -9.05 0.24
N LEU A 144 -14.13 -9.99 -0.68
CA LEU A 144 -13.06 -10.54 -1.50
C LEU A 144 -12.37 -9.47 -2.36
N ALA A 145 -13.15 -8.55 -2.94
CA ALA A 145 -12.63 -7.44 -3.74
C ALA A 145 -11.68 -6.50 -2.96
N GLN A 146 -11.74 -6.49 -1.62
CA GLN A 146 -10.96 -5.60 -0.78
C GLN A 146 -9.51 -6.06 -0.58
N TRP A 147 -9.17 -7.31 -0.93
CA TRP A 147 -7.84 -7.87 -0.68
C TRP A 147 -7.26 -8.70 -1.82
N TRP A 148 -8.07 -9.22 -2.74
CA TRP A 148 -7.63 -10.21 -3.75
C TRP A 148 -6.78 -9.63 -4.92
N THR A 149 -6.22 -8.44 -4.73
CA THR A 149 -5.29 -7.78 -5.66
C THR A 149 -4.05 -7.34 -4.89
N PRO A 150 -2.85 -7.36 -5.50
CA PRO A 150 -1.64 -6.83 -4.89
C PRO A 150 -1.72 -5.30 -4.74
N ASP A 151 -0.80 -4.69 -3.99
CA ASP A 151 -0.91 -3.29 -3.56
C ASP A 151 -0.97 -2.27 -4.70
N ALA A 152 -0.27 -2.55 -5.81
CA ALA A 152 -0.27 -1.68 -7.00
C ALA A 152 -1.57 -1.76 -7.81
N LEU A 153 -2.49 -2.66 -7.45
CA LEU A 153 -3.72 -2.91 -8.19
C LEU A 153 -4.95 -2.79 -7.28
N ARG A 154 -6.09 -2.52 -7.91
CA ARG A 154 -7.40 -2.58 -7.27
C ARG A 154 -8.37 -3.38 -8.12
N THR A 155 -9.26 -4.12 -7.46
CA THR A 155 -10.38 -4.79 -8.12
C THR A 155 -11.38 -3.74 -8.66
N SER A 156 -11.71 -3.80 -9.95
CA SER A 156 -12.72 -2.93 -10.59
C SER A 156 -14.03 -3.67 -10.88
N GLU A 157 -13.95 -4.95 -11.24
CA GLU A 157 -15.10 -5.84 -11.38
C GLU A 157 -14.79 -7.17 -10.68
N LEU A 158 -15.74 -7.69 -9.91
CA LEU A 158 -15.63 -9.02 -9.33
C LEU A 158 -16.97 -9.75 -9.36
N VAL A 159 -16.97 -10.87 -10.06
CA VAL A 159 -18.00 -11.90 -9.97
C VAL A 159 -17.36 -13.12 -9.34
N PHE A 160 -17.92 -13.59 -8.23
CA PHE A 160 -17.47 -14.83 -7.59
C PHE A 160 -18.69 -15.62 -7.11
N GLN A 161 -19.00 -16.71 -7.81
CA GLN A 161 -20.11 -17.59 -7.43
C GLN A 161 -19.56 -18.77 -6.62
N ALA A 162 -19.58 -18.68 -5.28
CA ALA A 162 -19.05 -19.68 -4.35
C ALA A 162 -19.86 -20.99 -4.29
N ARG A 163 -19.93 -21.70 -5.42
CA ARG A 163 -20.56 -23.02 -5.58
C ARG A 163 -19.84 -23.78 -6.70
N PRO A 164 -19.77 -25.12 -6.68
CA PRO A 164 -19.19 -25.88 -7.78
C PRO A 164 -19.79 -25.51 -9.14
N GLY A 165 -18.92 -25.31 -10.15
CA GLY A 165 -19.28 -24.81 -11.48
C GLY A 165 -19.63 -23.31 -11.51
N GLY A 166 -19.48 -22.59 -10.40
CA GLY A 166 -19.77 -21.17 -10.30
C GLY A 166 -18.75 -20.33 -11.07
N ARG A 167 -19.25 -19.31 -11.78
CA ARG A 167 -18.41 -18.41 -12.58
C ARG A 167 -17.57 -17.50 -11.69
N ILE A 168 -16.32 -17.29 -12.11
CA ILE A 168 -15.43 -16.27 -11.57
C ILE A 168 -15.07 -15.30 -12.70
N VAL A 169 -15.14 -14.00 -12.41
CA VAL A 169 -14.61 -12.92 -13.25
C VAL A 169 -13.93 -11.93 -12.33
N GLN A 170 -12.68 -11.59 -12.64
CA GLN A 170 -11.94 -10.57 -11.92
C GLN A 170 -11.37 -9.58 -12.95
N GLU A 171 -11.70 -8.31 -12.82
CA GLU A 171 -11.04 -7.22 -13.53
C GLU A 171 -10.30 -6.36 -12.50
N TYR A 172 -9.09 -5.94 -12.84
CA TYR A 172 -8.28 -5.10 -11.99
C TYR A 172 -7.67 -3.93 -12.77
N ARG A 173 -7.48 -2.84 -12.05
CA ARG A 173 -6.94 -1.57 -12.52
C ARG A 173 -5.74 -1.18 -11.68
N ASP A 174 -4.97 -0.24 -12.20
CA ASP A 174 -3.97 0.44 -11.40
C ASP A 174 -4.63 1.04 -10.14
N ALA A 175 -3.97 0.91 -8.99
CA ALA A 175 -4.47 1.46 -7.74
C ALA A 175 -4.61 2.99 -7.79
N GLU A 176 -3.80 3.67 -8.60
CA GLU A 176 -3.82 5.13 -8.79
C GLU A 176 -4.87 5.59 -9.83
N ASP A 177 -5.44 4.68 -10.65
CA ASP A 177 -6.57 4.97 -11.55
C ASP A 177 -7.87 5.06 -10.75
N ILE A 178 -8.00 6.09 -9.91
CA ILE A 178 -9.16 6.28 -9.01
C ILE A 178 -10.41 6.61 -9.83
N ASP A 179 -10.26 7.41 -10.89
CA ASP A 179 -11.37 7.91 -11.71
C ASP A 179 -11.85 6.87 -12.74
N GLY A 180 -11.11 5.77 -12.93
CA GLY A 180 -11.47 4.68 -13.83
C GLY A 180 -11.36 5.06 -15.31
N THR A 181 -10.56 6.09 -15.62
CA THR A 181 -10.43 6.64 -16.98
C THR A 181 -9.48 5.81 -17.84
N ASP A 182 -8.56 5.09 -17.21
CA ASP A 182 -7.57 4.32 -17.93
C ASP A 182 -8.13 2.98 -18.41
N THR A 183 -7.37 2.27 -19.24
CA THR A 183 -7.75 0.92 -19.63
C THR A 183 -7.49 -0.02 -18.45
N PRO A 184 -8.36 -1.02 -18.18
CA PRO A 184 -8.08 -2.03 -17.17
C PRO A 184 -6.67 -2.62 -17.31
N ALA A 185 -5.98 -2.76 -16.18
CA ALA A 185 -4.64 -3.34 -16.14
C ALA A 185 -4.66 -4.83 -16.49
N GLY A 186 -5.76 -5.51 -16.18
CA GLY A 186 -5.96 -6.87 -16.64
C GLY A 186 -7.30 -7.46 -16.23
N ARG A 187 -7.53 -8.68 -16.71
CA ARG A 187 -8.73 -9.46 -16.45
C ARG A 187 -8.38 -10.93 -16.30
N ALA A 188 -9.16 -11.65 -15.51
CA ALA A 188 -9.11 -13.09 -15.41
C ALA A 188 -10.53 -13.67 -15.33
N ASP A 189 -10.74 -14.82 -15.97
CA ASP A 189 -12.00 -15.56 -15.91
C ASP A 189 -11.73 -16.98 -15.38
N GLY A 190 -12.70 -17.54 -14.67
CA GLY A 190 -12.48 -18.78 -13.92
C GLY A 190 -13.74 -19.51 -13.53
N THR A 191 -13.56 -20.60 -12.80
CA THR A 191 -14.65 -21.45 -12.32
C THR A 191 -14.30 -22.06 -10.98
N VAL A 192 -15.27 -22.08 -10.07
CA VAL A 192 -15.16 -22.77 -8.78
C VAL A 192 -15.30 -24.27 -8.98
N ASP A 193 -14.35 -25.04 -8.48
CA ASP A 193 -14.30 -26.50 -8.64
C ASP A 193 -14.90 -27.24 -7.42
N ASP A 194 -14.54 -26.81 -6.19
CA ASP A 194 -15.03 -27.42 -4.94
C ASP A 194 -15.27 -26.36 -3.85
N VAL A 195 -16.32 -26.58 -3.04
CA VAL A 195 -16.70 -25.68 -1.94
C VAL A 195 -17.18 -26.51 -0.75
N ARG A 196 -16.46 -26.38 0.37
CA ARG A 196 -16.83 -26.92 1.69
C ARG A 196 -16.83 -25.76 2.68
N PRO A 197 -18.01 -25.25 3.07
CA PRO A 197 -18.13 -24.07 3.90
C PRO A 197 -17.27 -24.14 5.16
N GLY A 198 -16.42 -23.13 5.36
CA GLY A 198 -15.54 -23.02 6.52
C GLY A 198 -14.31 -23.91 6.52
N GLU A 199 -14.09 -24.71 5.46
CA GLU A 199 -13.03 -25.73 5.42
C GLU A 199 -12.18 -25.67 4.15
N ARG A 200 -12.81 -25.62 2.96
CA ARG A 200 -12.09 -25.78 1.69
C ARG A 200 -12.76 -25.02 0.56
N LEU A 201 -11.98 -24.26 -0.20
CA LEU A 201 -12.41 -23.61 -1.44
C LEU A 201 -11.38 -23.91 -2.53
N ALA A 202 -11.79 -24.55 -3.61
CA ALA A 202 -10.92 -24.81 -4.76
C ALA A 202 -11.51 -24.22 -6.03
N PHE A 203 -10.68 -23.57 -6.84
CA PHE A 203 -11.11 -22.96 -8.08
C PHE A 203 -9.96 -22.82 -9.07
N ARG A 204 -10.32 -22.61 -10.33
CA ARG A 204 -9.40 -22.25 -11.39
C ARG A 204 -9.65 -20.85 -11.89
N LEU A 205 -8.58 -20.15 -12.24
CA LEU A 205 -8.62 -18.80 -12.77
C LEU A 205 -7.58 -18.67 -13.89
N ALA A 206 -7.94 -18.05 -15.00
CA ALA A 206 -7.06 -17.82 -16.12
C ALA A 206 -6.89 -16.31 -16.38
N PRO A 207 -5.75 -15.70 -16.02
CA PRO A 207 -5.49 -14.31 -16.38
C PRO A 207 -5.34 -14.18 -17.89
N HIS A 208 -5.76 -13.04 -18.44
CA HIS A 208 -5.74 -12.78 -19.87
C HIS A 208 -4.49 -12.00 -20.27
N LEU A 209 -3.91 -12.37 -21.41
CA LEU A 209 -2.86 -11.59 -22.06
C LEU A 209 -3.45 -10.29 -22.63
N PRO A 210 -2.63 -9.24 -22.83
CA PRO A 210 -3.09 -7.99 -23.45
C PRO A 210 -3.70 -8.17 -24.85
N GLY A 211 -3.22 -9.17 -25.62
CA GLY A 211 -3.77 -9.53 -26.92
C GLY A 211 -5.04 -10.39 -26.88
N GLY A 212 -5.54 -10.70 -25.67
CA GLY A 212 -6.63 -11.64 -25.43
C GLY A 212 -6.13 -13.09 -25.25
N GLY A 213 -7.04 -13.96 -24.79
CA GLY A 213 -6.73 -15.35 -24.47
C GLY A 213 -6.01 -15.54 -23.12
N PRO A 214 -5.99 -16.76 -22.58
CA PRO A 214 -5.40 -17.04 -21.28
C PRO A 214 -3.88 -17.04 -21.35
N ALA A 215 -3.23 -16.42 -20.36
CA ALA A 215 -1.79 -16.51 -20.16
C ALA A 215 -1.41 -17.91 -19.64
N PHE A 216 -2.19 -18.43 -18.68
CA PHE A 216 -2.09 -19.77 -18.11
C PHE A 216 -3.36 -20.09 -17.31
N THR A 217 -3.49 -21.31 -16.80
CA THR A 217 -4.51 -21.69 -15.81
C THR A 217 -3.90 -21.79 -14.43
N ALA A 218 -4.34 -20.94 -13.50
CA ALA A 218 -4.06 -21.04 -12.09
C ALA A 218 -5.06 -22.00 -11.43
N HIS A 219 -4.57 -22.93 -10.62
CA HIS A 219 -5.37 -23.82 -9.78
C HIS A 219 -5.10 -23.43 -8.33
N LEU A 220 -6.13 -22.94 -7.63
CA LEU A 220 -6.04 -22.51 -6.25
C LEU A 220 -6.85 -23.45 -5.37
N GLU A 221 -6.26 -23.86 -4.26
CA GLU A 221 -6.91 -24.59 -3.18
C GLU A 221 -6.61 -23.87 -1.86
N LEU A 222 -7.66 -23.37 -1.22
CA LEU A 222 -7.61 -22.68 0.06
C LEU A 222 -8.20 -23.63 1.11
N LEU A 223 -7.44 -23.89 2.16
CA LEU A 223 -7.80 -24.75 3.27
C LEU A 223 -7.84 -23.91 4.55
N LEU A 224 -8.94 -24.03 5.29
CA LEU A 224 -9.12 -23.37 6.57
C LEU A 224 -9.13 -24.41 7.67
N SER A 225 -8.43 -24.10 8.77
CA SER A 225 -8.54 -24.86 10.01
C SER A 225 -8.51 -23.91 11.21
N PRO A 226 -9.14 -24.27 12.34
CA PRO A 226 -8.98 -23.51 13.57
C PRO A 226 -7.50 -23.46 13.96
N ALA A 227 -7.01 -22.28 14.33
CA ALA A 227 -5.66 -22.16 14.87
C ALA A 227 -5.57 -22.94 16.20
N PRO A 228 -4.39 -23.52 16.52
CA PRO A 228 -4.18 -24.16 17.81
C PRO A 228 -4.52 -23.17 18.92
N GLY A 229 -5.38 -23.57 19.87
CA GLY A 229 -5.69 -22.73 21.02
C GLY A 229 -4.42 -22.47 21.82
N ASP A 230 -4.10 -21.20 22.08
CA ASP A 230 -3.11 -20.85 23.08
C ASP A 230 -3.74 -21.14 24.45
N ASP A 231 -3.17 -22.06 25.23
CA ASP A 231 -3.65 -22.44 26.59
C ASP A 231 -3.45 -21.30 27.62
N GLY A 232 -3.18 -20.07 27.16
CA GLY A 232 -3.05 -18.85 27.95
C GLY A 232 -4.39 -18.12 28.15
N PRO A 233 -4.48 -17.21 29.13
CA PRO A 233 -5.69 -16.44 29.38
C PRO A 233 -5.90 -15.44 28.24
N THR A 234 -6.68 -15.82 27.23
CA THR A 234 -7.13 -14.94 26.16
C THR A 234 -8.04 -13.85 26.74
N GLY A 235 -7.74 -12.59 26.39
CA GLY A 235 -8.57 -11.45 26.76
C GLY A 235 -9.97 -11.57 26.13
N PRO A 236 -11.00 -10.93 26.70
CA PRO A 236 -12.35 -10.96 26.16
C PRO A 236 -12.38 -10.19 24.83
N GLY A 237 -12.21 -10.90 23.72
CA GLY A 237 -12.19 -10.33 22.37
C GLY A 237 -11.43 -11.16 21.33
N ASP A 238 -10.46 -11.97 21.76
CA ASP A 238 -9.69 -12.84 20.87
C ASP A 238 -10.37 -14.20 20.77
N GLY A 239 -11.31 -14.33 19.82
CA GLY A 239 -11.78 -15.64 19.38
C GLY A 239 -10.62 -16.48 18.83
N PRO A 240 -10.73 -17.82 18.79
CA PRO A 240 -9.68 -18.67 18.23
C PRO A 240 -9.36 -18.22 16.80
N GLY A 241 -8.08 -18.06 16.50
CA GLY A 241 -7.62 -17.70 15.16
C GLY A 241 -7.94 -18.79 14.14
N THR A 242 -7.62 -18.51 12.87
CA THR A 242 -7.80 -19.46 11.76
C THR A 242 -6.50 -19.58 10.99
N GLU A 243 -6.04 -20.81 10.75
CA GLU A 243 -4.98 -21.08 9.79
C GLU A 243 -5.58 -21.15 8.39
N LEU A 244 -4.98 -20.40 7.46
CA LEU A 244 -5.24 -20.44 6.04
C LEU A 244 -4.01 -20.98 5.31
N ASP A 245 -4.15 -22.16 4.72
CA ASP A 245 -3.19 -22.75 3.80
C ASP A 245 -3.67 -22.58 2.36
N VAL A 246 -2.82 -22.01 1.50
CA VAL A 246 -3.13 -21.78 0.08
C VAL A 246 -2.14 -22.50 -0.81
N HIS A 247 -2.65 -23.39 -1.66
CA HIS A 247 -1.89 -24.11 -2.66
C HIS A 247 -2.22 -23.53 -4.03
N TYR A 248 -1.21 -22.97 -4.70
CA TYR A 248 -1.31 -22.40 -6.04
C TYR A 248 -0.51 -23.27 -7.00
N ARG A 249 -1.10 -23.66 -8.14
CA ARG A 249 -0.39 -24.41 -9.18
C ARG A 249 -0.72 -23.90 -10.59
N ILE A 250 0.23 -23.96 -11.50
CA ILE A 250 0.09 -23.50 -12.89
C ILE A 250 -0.03 -24.69 -13.85
N THR A 251 -0.91 -24.56 -14.84
CA THR A 251 -0.93 -25.37 -16.08
C THR A 251 -1.21 -24.52 -17.30
N ASP A 252 -1.01 -25.09 -18.49
CA ASP A 252 -1.39 -24.48 -19.77
C ASP A 252 -0.70 -23.13 -20.00
N SER A 253 0.54 -22.98 -19.51
CA SER A 253 1.28 -21.74 -19.59
C SER A 253 1.69 -21.39 -21.03
N THR A 254 1.45 -20.15 -21.43
CA THR A 254 1.95 -19.60 -22.69
C THR A 254 3.32 -18.95 -22.48
N VAL A 255 4.08 -18.75 -23.56
CA VAL A 255 5.37 -18.04 -23.48
C VAL A 255 5.20 -16.61 -22.98
N ASP A 256 4.14 -15.92 -23.42
CA ASP A 256 3.85 -14.53 -23.05
C ASP A 256 3.39 -14.38 -21.58
N ALA A 257 3.22 -15.49 -20.85
CA ALA A 257 2.88 -15.48 -19.43
C ALA A 257 4.06 -15.17 -18.50
N ALA A 258 5.29 -15.03 -19.02
CA ALA A 258 6.50 -14.86 -18.21
C ALA A 258 6.37 -13.80 -17.12
N ASP A 259 5.87 -12.62 -17.48
CA ASP A 259 5.75 -11.49 -16.55
C ASP A 259 4.68 -11.75 -15.48
N PHE A 260 3.59 -12.42 -15.85
CA PHE A 260 2.58 -12.83 -14.88
C PHE A 260 3.19 -13.83 -13.89
N VAL A 261 3.88 -14.85 -14.37
CA VAL A 261 4.47 -15.91 -13.53
C VAL A 261 5.52 -15.35 -12.56
N ALA A 262 6.35 -14.41 -13.02
CA ALA A 262 7.33 -13.71 -12.20
C ALA A 262 6.70 -12.99 -10.99
N GLY A 263 5.47 -12.47 -11.17
CA GLY A 263 4.78 -11.68 -10.15
C GLY A 263 3.94 -12.49 -9.17
N ILE A 264 3.67 -13.79 -9.41
CA ILE A 264 2.70 -14.57 -8.63
C ILE A 264 3.05 -14.61 -7.15
N GLU A 265 4.28 -15.01 -6.80
CA GLU A 265 4.63 -15.22 -5.40
C GLU A 265 4.54 -13.91 -4.60
N THR A 266 5.15 -12.84 -5.11
CA THR A 266 5.15 -11.53 -4.47
C THR A 266 3.75 -10.94 -4.40
N GLY A 267 3.02 -10.92 -5.53
CA GLY A 267 1.71 -10.30 -5.61
C GLY A 267 0.68 -11.01 -4.74
N PHE A 268 0.69 -12.35 -4.73
CA PHE A 268 -0.25 -13.11 -3.91
C PHE A 268 0.07 -13.01 -2.42
N ARG A 269 1.36 -12.89 -2.06
CA ARG A 269 1.79 -12.60 -0.68
C ARG A 269 1.22 -11.28 -0.18
N GLN A 270 1.31 -10.22 -0.98
CA GLN A 270 0.74 -8.90 -0.67
C GLN A 270 -0.79 -8.98 -0.48
N SER A 271 -1.50 -9.68 -1.36
CA SER A 271 -2.95 -9.90 -1.21
C SER A 271 -3.30 -10.57 0.13
N LEU A 272 -2.55 -11.59 0.54
CA LEU A 272 -2.78 -12.28 1.82
C LEU A 272 -2.45 -11.40 3.04
N ASP A 273 -1.42 -10.56 2.95
CA ASP A 273 -1.08 -9.60 4.01
C ASP A 273 -2.19 -8.56 4.18
N ARG A 274 -2.78 -8.10 3.08
CA ARG A 274 -3.96 -7.22 3.08
C ARG A 274 -5.19 -7.89 3.70
N LEU A 275 -5.44 -9.17 3.42
CA LEU A 275 -6.51 -9.94 4.07
C LEU A 275 -6.29 -9.99 5.59
N ALA A 276 -5.06 -10.26 6.03
CA ALA A 276 -4.73 -10.32 7.46
C ALA A 276 -4.97 -8.97 8.15
N ALA A 277 -4.57 -7.86 7.53
CA ALA A 277 -4.81 -6.51 8.06
C ALA A 277 -6.31 -6.20 8.22
N LEU A 278 -7.12 -6.47 7.18
CA LEU A 278 -8.58 -6.25 7.24
C LEU A 278 -9.26 -7.05 8.36
N LEU A 279 -8.79 -8.28 8.59
CA LEU A 279 -9.31 -9.14 9.65
C LEU A 279 -8.89 -8.68 11.05
N ALA A 280 -7.73 -8.06 11.19
CA ALA A 280 -7.27 -7.46 12.44
C ALA A 280 -8.03 -6.16 12.80
N GLU A 281 -8.38 -5.33 11.82
CA GLU A 281 -9.01 -4.01 12.05
C GLU A 281 -10.51 -4.06 12.39
N THR A 282 -11.23 -5.11 11.99
CA THR A 282 -12.68 -5.22 12.22
C THR A 282 -13.00 -6.16 13.39
N PRO A 283 -13.12 -5.71 14.64
CA PRO A 283 -13.56 -6.60 15.72
C PRO A 283 -15.02 -7.07 15.47
N ALA A 284 -15.32 -8.31 15.87
CA ALA A 284 -16.66 -8.87 15.77
C ALA A 284 -17.69 -7.96 16.48
N PRO A 285 -18.90 -7.76 15.94
CA PRO A 285 -19.91 -6.95 16.61
C PRO A 285 -20.23 -7.57 17.97
N ALA A 286 -20.08 -6.76 19.03
CA ALA A 286 -20.43 -7.16 20.39
C ALA A 286 -21.87 -7.69 20.41
N THR A 287 -22.04 -8.94 20.85
CA THR A 287 -23.34 -9.56 21.09
C THR A 287 -24.08 -8.74 22.13
N VAL A 288 -25.06 -7.95 21.69
CA VAL A 288 -25.99 -7.26 22.59
C VAL A 288 -26.84 -8.34 23.27
N PRO A 289 -26.80 -8.49 24.61
CA PRO A 289 -27.62 -9.49 25.28
C PRO A 289 -29.11 -9.12 25.15
N PRO A 290 -30.01 -10.11 25.01
CA PRO A 290 -31.43 -9.83 24.83
C PRO A 290 -31.98 -9.06 26.03
N ALA A 291 -32.68 -7.97 25.75
CA ALA A 291 -33.34 -7.14 26.74
C ALA A 291 -34.27 -8.01 27.60
N ARG A 292 -34.03 -8.02 28.92
CA ARG A 292 -34.93 -8.64 29.89
C ARG A 292 -36.25 -7.89 29.83
N THR A 293 -37.28 -8.53 29.27
CA THR A 293 -38.66 -8.07 29.35
C THR A 293 -39.12 -8.17 30.81
N GLY A 294 -39.08 -7.04 31.51
CA GLY A 294 -39.69 -6.90 32.83
C GLY A 294 -41.21 -6.87 32.69
N THR A 295 -41.86 -7.96 33.08
CA THR A 295 -43.32 -8.01 33.30
C THR A 295 -43.66 -7.13 34.51
N THR A 296 -44.22 -5.95 34.28
CA THR A 296 -44.88 -5.15 35.31
C THR A 296 -46.31 -5.64 35.50
N GLY A 297 -46.52 -6.53 36.48
CA GLY A 297 -47.85 -6.84 36.99
C GLY A 297 -48.38 -5.64 37.78
N HIS A 298 -49.44 -4.99 37.28
CA HIS A 298 -50.25 -4.06 38.05
C HIS A 298 -51.05 -4.83 39.11
N THR A 299 -50.79 -4.55 40.39
CA THR A 299 -51.65 -4.98 41.50
C THR A 299 -52.51 -3.79 41.93
N GLU A 300 -53.76 -3.80 41.50
CA GLU A 300 -54.80 -2.85 41.89
C GLU A 300 -55.19 -3.12 43.36
N THR A 301 -54.96 -2.14 44.24
CA THR A 301 -55.32 -2.24 45.66
C THR A 301 -56.53 -1.34 45.92
N ALA A 302 -57.72 -1.93 45.96
CA ALA A 302 -58.94 -1.24 46.38
C ALA A 302 -58.99 -1.15 47.92
N ASN A 303 -58.87 0.06 48.46
CA ASN A 303 -59.07 0.35 49.87
C ASN A 303 -60.55 0.68 50.14
N ARG A 304 -61.17 -0.05 51.07
CA ARG A 304 -62.53 0.17 51.58
C ARG A 304 -62.47 0.63 53.05
N SER A 305 -63.52 1.36 53.44
CA SER A 305 -64.02 1.64 54.81
C SER A 305 -63.49 2.95 55.41
N THR A 306 -64.29 3.84 56.04
CA THR A 306 -65.62 3.78 56.71
C THR A 306 -65.94 5.23 57.19
N PRO A 307 -67.05 5.54 57.88
CA PRO A 307 -68.39 4.94 57.93
C PRO A 307 -69.50 5.86 57.37
#